data_AF-A0A7X5FBU1-F1
#
_entry.id   AF-A0A7X5FBU1-F1
#
_cell.length_a   1.000
_cell.length_b   1.000
_cell.length_c   1.000
_cell.angle_alpha   90.00
_cell.angle_beta   90.00
_cell.angle_gamma   90.00
#
_symmetry.space_group_name_H-M   'P 1'
#
loop_
_entity.id
_entity.type
_entity.pdbx_description
1 polymer ?
#
loop_
_entity_poly.entity_id
_entity_poly.type
_entity_poly.pdbx_seq_one_letter_code
_entity_poly.pdbx_strand_id
1 'polypeptide(L)'
;PDAARTVTVKEYLPKEIKPEHIIEMEKGLQLEYDSNLDSYFVTAEVKLGAGERKIFKIRAEDVFTISEEELTALQEQSQTLMEPLKGTSYFAQASILKSEIDANLQSIARTQVEGTANIEKRISIYRNNQKDLQKAKDNIEALKAIVSEVSGKGGVFGSLFGVSATMTWAIIIIVVVGVAVLMILLFTLLARSRALEYHISGGKRLKAPPIVDLKKQAVKIKGGLITYFLPPFGKPVVDLRQTIKMVKILIIIGVLAALILLAITSF
;
A
#
# COMPACT_ATOMS: atom_id res chain seq x y z
N PRO A 1 -76.38 19.47 0.76
CA PRO A 1 -75.16 20.31 0.61
C PRO A 1 -74.11 19.55 -0.23
N ASP A 2 -74.25 19.61 -1.55
CA ASP A 2 -73.36 18.98 -2.54
C ASP A 2 -72.52 20.05 -3.25
N ALA A 3 -71.58 20.67 -2.54
CA ALA A 3 -70.67 21.64 -3.12
C ALA A 3 -69.37 20.95 -3.55
N ALA A 4 -68.96 21.17 -4.80
CA ALA A 4 -67.65 20.75 -5.30
C ALA A 4 -66.55 21.41 -4.46
N ARG A 5 -65.55 20.62 -4.04
CA ARG A 5 -64.44 21.09 -3.21
C ARG A 5 -63.12 20.93 -3.96
N THR A 6 -62.27 21.95 -3.87
CA THR A 6 -60.88 21.87 -4.34
C THR A 6 -60.05 21.21 -3.24
N VAL A 7 -59.33 20.14 -3.58
CA VAL A 7 -58.42 19.43 -2.68
C VAL A 7 -57.03 19.47 -3.30
N THR A 8 -56.05 19.88 -2.50
CA THR A 8 -54.63 19.78 -2.86
C THR A 8 -54.10 18.46 -2.33
N VAL A 9 -53.56 17.64 -3.23
CA VAL A 9 -52.87 16.39 -2.90
C VAL A 9 -51.38 16.67 -2.96
N LYS A 10 -50.66 16.32 -1.88
CA LYS A 10 -49.20 16.38 -1.81
C LYS A 10 -48.69 15.06 -1.25
N GLU A 11 -47.87 14.36 -2.03
CA GLU A 11 -47.28 13.08 -1.63
C GLU A 11 -45.78 13.05 -1.93
N TYR A 12 -44.99 12.57 -0.99
CA TYR A 12 -43.54 12.48 -1.15
C TYR A 12 -43.15 11.16 -1.79
N LEU A 13 -42.24 11.23 -2.76
CA LEU A 13 -41.63 10.05 -3.34
C LEU A 13 -40.48 9.55 -2.44
N PRO A 14 -40.14 8.25 -2.50
CA PRO A 14 -38.91 7.75 -1.90
C PRO A 14 -37.70 8.54 -2.40
N LYS A 15 -36.75 8.86 -1.51
CA LYS A 15 -35.56 9.67 -1.81
C LYS A 15 -34.70 9.10 -2.94
N GLU A 16 -34.80 7.79 -3.13
CA GLU A 16 -34.08 7.02 -4.13
C GLU A 16 -34.62 7.27 -5.56
N ILE A 17 -35.86 7.75 -5.70
CA ILE A 17 -36.48 8.04 -6.99
C ILE A 17 -36.12 9.47 -7.43
N LYS A 18 -35.49 9.57 -8.60
CA LYS A 18 -35.16 10.82 -9.28
C LYS A 18 -36.13 11.06 -10.44
N PRO A 19 -36.19 12.29 -11.00
CA PRO A 19 -37.04 12.58 -12.15
C PRO A 19 -36.71 11.70 -13.35
N GLU A 20 -35.44 11.34 -13.49
CA GLU A 20 -34.91 10.44 -14.53
C GLU A 20 -35.54 9.04 -14.47
N HIS A 21 -35.94 8.59 -13.28
CA HIS A 21 -36.56 7.28 -13.07
C HIS A 21 -38.07 7.31 -13.31
N ILE A 22 -38.70 8.46 -13.56
CA ILE A 22 -40.15 8.55 -13.77
C ILE A 22 -40.45 8.30 -15.25
N ILE A 23 -41.13 7.18 -15.55
CA ILE A 23 -41.47 6.75 -16.91
C ILE A 23 -42.77 7.42 -17.36
N GLU A 24 -43.79 7.40 -16.50
CA GLU A 24 -45.11 7.99 -16.80
C GLU A 24 -45.68 8.72 -15.58
N MET A 25 -46.19 9.92 -15.82
CA MET A 25 -46.90 10.73 -14.84
C MET A 25 -48.25 11.17 -15.41
N GLU A 26 -49.33 10.97 -14.66
CA GLU A 26 -50.67 11.41 -15.10
C GLU A 26 -50.78 12.94 -15.21
N LYS A 27 -51.58 13.40 -16.18
CA LYS A 27 -51.78 14.83 -16.45
C LYS A 27 -52.39 15.54 -15.23
N GLY A 28 -51.74 16.63 -14.81
CA GLY A 28 -52.16 17.46 -13.67
C GLY A 28 -51.37 17.22 -12.38
N LEU A 29 -50.42 16.28 -12.39
CA LEU A 29 -49.40 16.12 -11.35
C LEU A 29 -48.20 17.01 -11.69
N GLN A 30 -47.68 17.71 -10.68
CA GLN A 30 -46.46 18.51 -10.77
C GLN A 30 -45.41 17.89 -9.85
N LEU A 31 -44.23 17.63 -10.40
CA LEU A 31 -43.09 17.14 -9.64
C LEU A 31 -42.25 18.32 -9.16
N GLU A 32 -42.08 18.44 -7.86
CA GLU A 32 -41.25 19.45 -7.22
C GLU A 32 -40.21 18.80 -6.32
N TYR A 33 -39.14 19.53 -6.03
CA TYR A 33 -38.05 19.06 -5.18
C TYR A 33 -38.02 19.85 -3.86
N ASP A 34 -37.99 19.15 -2.74
CA ASP A 34 -37.86 19.74 -1.41
C ASP A 34 -36.41 19.64 -0.96
N SER A 35 -35.70 20.78 -0.94
CA SER A 35 -34.29 20.84 -0.53
C SER A 35 -34.06 20.51 0.95
N ASN A 36 -35.08 20.61 1.81
CA ASN A 36 -34.93 20.30 3.23
C ASN A 36 -34.97 18.80 3.48
N LEU A 37 -35.78 18.08 2.70
CA LEU A 37 -35.99 16.65 2.85
C LEU A 37 -35.16 15.81 1.87
N ASP A 38 -34.51 16.45 0.89
CA ASP A 38 -33.75 15.82 -0.18
C ASP A 38 -34.60 14.74 -0.87
N SER A 39 -35.80 15.15 -1.25
CA SER A 39 -36.79 14.26 -1.86
C SER A 39 -37.69 15.02 -2.82
N TYR A 40 -38.13 14.30 -3.85
CA TYR A 40 -39.15 14.78 -4.76
C TYR A 40 -40.54 14.56 -4.15
N PHE A 41 -41.45 15.47 -4.43
CA PHE A 41 -42.86 15.33 -4.08
C PHE A 41 -43.72 15.68 -5.27
N VAL A 42 -44.92 15.12 -5.27
CA VAL A 42 -45.89 15.33 -6.32
C VAL A 42 -47.08 16.09 -5.76
N THR A 43 -47.44 17.18 -6.43
CA THR A 43 -48.56 18.03 -6.06
C THR A 43 -49.62 18.00 -7.17
N ALA A 44 -50.89 17.95 -6.79
CA ALA A 44 -52.00 18.13 -7.72
C ALA A 44 -53.14 18.91 -7.05
N GLU A 45 -53.71 19.88 -7.77
CA GLU A 45 -54.95 20.54 -7.38
C GLU A 45 -56.11 19.93 -8.16
N VAL A 46 -57.10 19.39 -7.43
CA VAL A 46 -58.22 18.68 -8.03
C VAL A 46 -59.53 19.22 -7.49
N LYS A 47 -60.44 19.57 -8.39
CA LYS A 47 -61.85 19.82 -8.06
C LYS A 47 -62.57 18.47 -8.06
N LEU A 48 -63.05 18.06 -6.89
CA LEU A 48 -63.83 16.82 -6.73
C LEU A 48 -65.29 17.17 -6.50
N GLY A 49 -66.18 16.50 -7.22
CA GLY A 49 -67.62 16.50 -6.97
C GLY A 49 -67.99 15.73 -5.70
N ALA A 50 -69.27 15.79 -5.31
CA ALA A 50 -69.78 15.04 -4.18
C ALA A 50 -69.65 13.52 -4.43
N GLY A 51 -68.93 12.82 -3.55
CA GLY A 51 -68.67 11.38 -3.67
C GLY A 51 -67.66 10.98 -4.74
N GLU A 52 -67.06 11.93 -5.47
CA GLU A 52 -66.07 11.61 -6.51
C GLU A 52 -64.73 11.21 -5.90
N ARG A 53 -64.14 10.12 -6.40
CA ARG A 53 -62.80 9.65 -6.05
C ARG A 53 -61.92 9.69 -7.29
N LYS A 54 -60.80 10.41 -7.20
CA LYS A 54 -59.75 10.41 -8.22
C LYS A 54 -58.52 9.69 -7.66
N ILE A 55 -57.97 8.76 -8.44
CA ILE A 55 -56.74 8.03 -8.11
C ILE A 55 -55.68 8.49 -9.10
N PHE A 56 -54.53 8.89 -8.58
CA PHE A 56 -53.37 9.25 -9.38
C PHE A 56 -52.40 8.07 -9.43
N LYS A 57 -51.85 7.79 -10.61
CA LYS A 57 -50.85 6.75 -10.79
C LYS A 57 -49.57 7.33 -11.37
N ILE A 58 -48.44 6.85 -10.86
CA ILE A 58 -47.10 7.19 -11.33
C ILE A 58 -46.39 5.87 -11.61
N ARG A 59 -45.74 5.76 -12.76
CA ARG A 59 -44.88 4.64 -13.11
C ARG A 59 -43.43 5.10 -13.08
N ALA A 60 -42.63 4.46 -12.25
CA ALA A 60 -41.20 4.70 -12.15
C ALA A 60 -40.42 3.42 -12.44
N GLU A 61 -39.19 3.59 -12.92
CA GLU A 61 -38.19 2.54 -12.98
C GLU A 61 -37.85 2.06 -11.58
N ASP A 62 -37.53 0.78 -11.51
CA ASP A 62 -37.21 0.11 -10.28
C ASP A 62 -35.74 0.28 -9.91
N VAL A 63 -35.50 1.11 -8.90
CA VAL A 63 -34.16 1.39 -8.35
C VAL A 63 -33.87 0.66 -7.04
N PHE A 64 -34.80 -0.17 -6.55
CA PHE A 64 -34.72 -0.78 -5.21
C PHE A 64 -34.07 -2.15 -5.23
N THR A 65 -33.03 -2.31 -6.05
CA THR A 65 -32.27 -3.56 -6.17
C THR A 65 -30.78 -3.26 -6.23
N ILE A 66 -30.01 -4.00 -5.45
CA ILE A 66 -28.55 -4.06 -5.53
C ILE A 66 -28.21 -5.09 -6.61
N SER A 67 -27.39 -4.69 -7.58
CA SER A 67 -27.02 -5.56 -8.70
C SER A 67 -26.29 -6.82 -8.24
N GLU A 68 -26.58 -7.97 -8.87
CA GLU A 68 -25.87 -9.22 -8.58
C GLU A 68 -24.37 -9.09 -8.89
N GLU A 69 -24.03 -8.34 -9.95
CA GLU A 69 -22.64 -8.04 -10.32
C GLU A 69 -21.86 -7.38 -9.18
N GLU A 70 -22.46 -6.41 -8.46
CA GLU A 70 -21.82 -5.78 -7.31
C GLU A 70 -21.61 -6.79 -6.17
N LEU A 71 -22.59 -7.65 -5.89
CA LEU A 71 -22.48 -8.66 -4.83
C LEU A 71 -21.37 -9.68 -5.16
N THR A 72 -21.32 -10.15 -6.40
CA THR A 72 -20.28 -11.07 -6.87
C THR A 72 -18.90 -10.41 -6.84
N ALA A 73 -18.77 -9.16 -7.28
CA ALA A 73 -17.50 -8.44 -7.26
C ALA A 73 -16.95 -8.28 -5.82
N LEU A 74 -17.81 -7.98 -4.84
CA LEU A 74 -17.41 -7.89 -3.43
C LEU A 74 -17.02 -9.26 -2.87
N GLN A 75 -17.75 -10.31 -3.25
CA GLN A 75 -17.42 -11.68 -2.86
C GLN A 75 -16.04 -12.10 -3.40
N GLU A 76 -15.77 -11.87 -4.68
CA GLU A 76 -14.48 -12.16 -5.33
C GLU A 76 -13.34 -11.33 -4.73
N GLN A 77 -13.59 -10.05 -4.44
CA GLN A 77 -12.63 -9.20 -3.76
C GLN A 77 -12.26 -9.77 -2.38
N SER A 78 -13.24 -10.21 -1.59
CA SER A 78 -12.98 -10.86 -0.30
C SER A 78 -12.13 -12.13 -0.45
N GLN A 79 -12.41 -12.93 -1.50
CA GLN A 79 -11.69 -14.16 -1.79
C GLN A 79 -10.22 -13.89 -2.11
N THR A 80 -9.97 -12.90 -2.96
CA THR A 80 -8.61 -12.51 -3.38
C THR A 80 -7.79 -11.98 -2.22
N LEU A 81 -8.41 -11.21 -1.32
CA LEU A 81 -7.75 -10.71 -0.12
C LEU A 81 -7.40 -11.81 0.90
N MET A 82 -8.06 -12.97 0.86
CA MET A 82 -7.72 -14.10 1.72
C MET A 82 -6.46 -14.86 1.28
N GLU A 83 -6.13 -14.86 -0.02
CA GLU A 83 -4.98 -15.59 -0.55
C GLU A 83 -3.64 -15.24 0.15
N PRO A 84 -3.24 -13.96 0.28
CA PRO A 84 -1.99 -13.61 0.96
C PRO A 84 -2.01 -13.87 2.48
N LEU A 85 -3.18 -14.10 3.06
CA LEU A 85 -3.35 -14.33 4.49
C LEU A 85 -3.23 -15.81 4.86
N LYS A 86 -3.30 -16.73 3.89
CA LYS A 86 -3.16 -18.17 4.11
C LYS A 86 -1.81 -18.49 4.76
N GLY A 87 -1.85 -19.24 5.86
CA GLY A 87 -0.64 -19.61 6.61
C GLY A 87 -0.07 -18.50 7.50
N THR A 88 -0.72 -17.33 7.59
CA THR A 88 -0.34 -16.26 8.53
C THR A 88 -1.09 -16.39 9.86
N SER A 89 -0.57 -15.74 10.91
CA SER A 89 -1.28 -15.62 12.19
C SER A 89 -2.62 -14.87 12.09
N TYR A 90 -2.80 -14.08 11.03
CA TYR A 90 -4.01 -13.28 10.81
C TYR A 90 -5.12 -14.06 10.08
N PHE A 91 -4.83 -15.27 9.58
CA PHE A 91 -5.78 -16.06 8.80
C PHE A 91 -7.09 -16.34 9.56
N ALA A 92 -7.02 -16.63 10.86
CA ALA A 92 -8.20 -16.90 11.67
C ALA A 92 -9.11 -15.67 11.77
N GLN A 93 -8.54 -14.50 12.05
CA GLN A 93 -9.28 -13.23 12.12
C GLN A 93 -9.88 -12.86 10.76
N ALA A 94 -9.10 -13.02 9.69
CA ALA A 94 -9.52 -12.77 8.32
C ALA A 94 -10.67 -13.69 7.88
N SER A 95 -10.65 -14.95 8.32
CA SER A 95 -11.72 -15.92 8.03
C SER A 95 -13.05 -15.54 8.67
N ILE A 96 -13.04 -14.94 9.87
CA ILE A 96 -14.24 -14.42 10.53
C ILE A 96 -14.82 -13.28 9.69
N LEU A 97 -13.99 -12.31 9.30
CA LEU A 97 -14.42 -11.19 8.45
C LEU A 97 -15.00 -11.66 7.12
N LYS A 98 -14.33 -12.62 6.45
CA LYS A 98 -14.85 -13.22 5.22
C LYS A 98 -16.21 -13.88 5.43
N SER A 99 -16.37 -14.65 6.51
CA SER A 99 -17.65 -15.30 6.81
C SER A 99 -18.77 -14.28 7.05
N GLU A 100 -18.48 -13.15 7.70
CA GLU A 100 -19.45 -12.07 7.88
C GLU A 100 -19.79 -11.36 6.57
N ILE A 101 -18.79 -11.13 5.71
CA ILE A 101 -19.01 -10.59 4.35
C ILE A 101 -19.95 -11.53 3.58
N ASP A 102 -19.62 -12.81 3.51
CA ASP A 102 -20.41 -13.81 2.77
C ASP A 102 -21.84 -13.90 3.34
N ALA A 103 -22.01 -13.87 4.66
CA ALA A 103 -23.32 -13.89 5.32
C ALA A 103 -24.16 -12.63 5.00
N ASN A 104 -23.55 -11.45 5.01
CA ASN A 104 -24.24 -10.20 4.67
C ASN A 104 -24.65 -10.18 3.19
N LEU A 105 -23.75 -10.56 2.27
CA LEU A 105 -24.04 -10.63 0.84
C LEU A 105 -25.16 -11.65 0.53
N GLN A 106 -25.13 -12.82 1.17
CA GLN A 106 -26.19 -13.82 1.03
C GLN A 106 -27.52 -13.34 1.60
N SER A 107 -27.49 -12.65 2.76
CA SER A 107 -28.68 -12.04 3.35
C SER A 107 -29.34 -11.06 2.37
N ILE A 108 -28.55 -10.18 1.75
CA ILE A 108 -29.02 -9.22 0.75
C ILE A 108 -29.67 -9.95 -0.43
N ALA A 109 -28.97 -10.94 -1.02
CA ALA A 109 -29.50 -11.69 -2.16
C ALA A 109 -30.86 -12.34 -1.82
N ARG A 110 -31.01 -12.90 -0.61
CA ARG A 110 -32.26 -13.53 -0.16
C ARG A 110 -33.37 -12.53 0.08
N THR A 111 -33.12 -11.48 0.86
CA THR A 111 -34.18 -10.53 1.28
C THR A 111 -34.75 -9.74 0.11
N GLN A 112 -33.96 -9.46 -0.92
CA GLN A 112 -34.44 -8.75 -2.13
C GLN A 112 -35.55 -9.53 -2.86
N VAL A 113 -35.47 -10.86 -2.88
CA VAL A 113 -36.49 -11.73 -3.50
C VAL A 113 -37.79 -11.72 -2.69
N GLU A 114 -37.70 -11.64 -1.35
CA GLU A 114 -38.85 -11.64 -0.43
C GLU A 114 -39.69 -10.35 -0.46
N GLY A 115 -39.17 -9.27 -1.06
CA GLY A 115 -39.79 -7.95 -1.13
C GLY A 115 -40.66 -7.69 -2.37
N THR A 116 -40.71 -8.63 -3.32
CA THR A 116 -41.23 -8.41 -4.68
C THR A 116 -42.72 -8.03 -4.78
N ALA A 117 -43.55 -8.38 -3.78
CA ALA A 117 -45.01 -8.19 -3.86
C ALA A 117 -45.52 -6.82 -3.33
N ASN A 118 -44.76 -6.12 -2.48
CA ASN A 118 -45.21 -4.86 -1.87
C ASN A 118 -44.09 -3.81 -1.95
N ILE A 119 -44.37 -2.67 -2.58
CA ILE A 119 -43.42 -1.57 -2.80
C ILE A 119 -42.88 -0.98 -1.49
N GLU A 120 -43.72 -0.79 -0.47
CA GLU A 120 -43.31 -0.25 0.84
C GLU A 120 -42.34 -1.22 1.53
N LYS A 121 -42.68 -2.51 1.49
CA LYS A 121 -41.81 -3.58 2.01
C LYS A 121 -40.48 -3.61 1.24
N ARG A 122 -40.54 -3.43 -0.08
CA ARG A 122 -39.37 -3.44 -0.95
C ARG A 122 -38.42 -2.28 -0.68
N ILE A 123 -38.95 -1.06 -0.52
CA ILE A 123 -38.17 0.12 -0.13
C ILE A 123 -37.50 -0.11 1.22
N SER A 124 -38.24 -0.64 2.20
CA SER A 124 -37.71 -0.95 3.53
C SER A 124 -36.57 -1.99 3.48
N ILE A 125 -36.77 -3.08 2.72
CA ILE A 125 -35.75 -4.10 2.49
C ILE A 125 -34.52 -3.50 1.82
N TYR A 126 -34.69 -2.72 0.76
CA TYR A 126 -33.58 -2.07 0.07
C TYR A 126 -32.74 -1.20 1.02
N ARG A 127 -33.39 -0.37 1.85
CA ARG A 127 -32.70 0.47 2.85
C ARG A 127 -31.95 -0.34 3.90
N ASN A 128 -32.48 -1.50 4.29
CA ASN A 128 -31.79 -2.39 5.22
C ASN A 128 -30.62 -3.10 4.54
N ASN A 129 -30.81 -3.55 3.30
CA ASN A 129 -29.77 -4.19 2.51
C ASN A 129 -28.62 -3.24 2.20
N GLN A 130 -28.89 -1.94 2.02
CA GLN A 130 -27.84 -0.92 1.90
C GLN A 130 -26.97 -0.83 3.16
N LYS A 131 -27.55 -1.02 4.35
CA LYS A 131 -26.77 -1.07 5.60
C LYS A 131 -25.93 -2.35 5.67
N ASP A 132 -26.49 -3.49 5.29
CA ASP A 132 -25.75 -4.75 5.27
C ASP A 132 -24.65 -4.76 4.22
N LEU A 133 -24.87 -4.11 3.08
CA LEU A 133 -23.87 -3.89 2.04
C LEU A 133 -22.74 -3.00 2.57
N GLN A 134 -23.08 -1.94 3.31
CA GLN A 134 -22.08 -1.09 3.94
C GLN A 134 -21.23 -1.89 4.95
N LYS A 135 -21.84 -2.72 5.80
CA LYS A 135 -21.08 -3.60 6.71
C LYS A 135 -20.14 -4.54 5.95
N ALA A 136 -20.59 -5.12 4.84
CA ALA A 136 -19.73 -5.95 4.00
C ALA A 136 -18.54 -5.16 3.43
N LYS A 137 -18.77 -3.91 2.98
CA LYS A 137 -17.71 -3.00 2.52
C LYS A 137 -16.73 -2.65 3.65
N ASP A 138 -17.23 -2.31 4.84
CA ASP A 138 -16.41 -2.01 6.01
C ASP A 138 -15.55 -3.22 6.42
N ASN A 139 -16.11 -4.44 6.38
CA ASN A 139 -15.38 -5.67 6.65
C ASN A 139 -14.32 -5.97 5.57
N ILE A 140 -14.58 -5.63 4.31
CA ILE A 140 -13.58 -5.71 3.23
C ILE A 140 -12.45 -4.71 3.47
N GLU A 141 -12.74 -3.50 3.95
CA GLU A 141 -11.71 -2.52 4.33
C GLU A 141 -10.86 -3.01 5.49
N ALA A 142 -11.48 -3.61 6.52
CA ALA A 142 -10.76 -4.25 7.61
C ALA A 142 -9.86 -5.40 7.10
N LEU A 143 -10.36 -6.21 6.17
CA LEU A 143 -9.58 -7.28 5.54
C LEU A 143 -8.39 -6.71 4.75
N LYS A 144 -8.57 -5.62 4.00
CA LYS A 144 -7.48 -4.91 3.30
C LYS A 144 -6.44 -4.38 4.30
N ALA A 145 -6.86 -3.86 5.45
CA ALA A 145 -5.94 -3.40 6.48
C ALA A 145 -5.07 -4.54 7.03
N ILE A 146 -5.67 -5.71 7.28
CA ILE A 146 -4.93 -6.92 7.68
C ILE A 146 -3.94 -7.35 6.59
N VAL A 147 -4.37 -7.37 5.32
CA VAL A 147 -3.47 -7.67 4.17
C VAL A 147 -2.31 -6.68 4.10
N SER A 148 -2.57 -5.39 4.31
CA SER A 148 -1.54 -4.36 4.33
C SER A 148 -0.56 -4.55 5.49
N GLU A 149 -1.03 -4.98 6.65
CA GLU A 149 -0.17 -5.26 7.81
C GLU A 149 0.72 -6.48 7.56
N VAL A 150 0.16 -7.56 7.00
CA VAL A 150 0.93 -8.74 6.57
C VAL A 150 1.94 -8.37 5.49
N SER A 151 1.57 -7.51 4.55
CA SER A 151 2.45 -7.01 3.48
C SER A 151 3.54 -6.06 4.00
N GLY A 152 3.28 -5.35 5.10
CA GLY A 152 4.25 -4.45 5.74
C GLY A 152 5.20 -5.16 6.72
N LYS A 153 4.77 -6.27 7.33
CA LYS A 153 5.57 -7.07 8.28
C LYS A 153 6.27 -8.27 7.64
N GLY A 154 5.72 -8.83 6.57
CA GLY A 154 6.33 -9.88 5.76
C GLY A 154 6.73 -9.32 4.41
N GLY A 155 7.96 -9.57 3.96
CA GLY A 155 8.55 -9.12 2.70
C GLY A 155 7.87 -9.61 1.40
N VAL A 156 6.53 -9.69 1.37
CA VAL A 156 5.69 -10.07 0.23
C VAL A 156 5.64 -8.95 -0.82
N PHE A 157 5.81 -7.68 -0.44
CA PHE A 157 6.13 -6.61 -1.42
C PHE A 157 7.61 -6.60 -1.86
N GLY A 158 8.49 -7.27 -1.11
CA GLY A 158 9.89 -7.49 -1.51
C GLY A 158 10.06 -8.63 -2.53
N SER A 159 9.09 -9.56 -2.62
CA SER A 159 9.13 -10.68 -3.57
C SER A 159 8.63 -10.33 -4.96
N LEU A 160 7.79 -9.30 -5.11
CA LEU A 160 7.33 -8.82 -6.43
C LEU A 160 8.29 -7.81 -7.08
N PHE A 161 9.18 -7.18 -6.30
CA PHE A 161 10.22 -6.26 -6.80
C PHE A 161 11.65 -6.66 -6.36
N GLY A 162 11.90 -7.95 -6.17
CA GLY A 162 13.21 -8.59 -6.37
C GLY A 162 14.40 -8.05 -5.58
N VAL A 163 14.23 -7.46 -4.39
CA VAL A 163 15.37 -7.18 -3.49
C VAL A 163 14.98 -7.56 -2.07
N SER A 164 15.35 -8.79 -1.68
CA SER A 164 15.29 -9.19 -0.28
C SER A 164 16.31 -8.37 0.51
N ALA A 165 16.00 -8.01 1.77
CA ALA A 165 16.96 -7.32 2.63
C ALA A 165 18.29 -8.09 2.77
N THR A 166 18.27 -9.41 2.59
CA THR A 166 19.45 -10.27 2.52
C THR A 166 20.34 -9.97 1.30
N MET A 167 19.76 -9.63 0.14
CA MET A 167 20.54 -9.18 -1.03
C MET A 167 21.18 -7.81 -0.80
N THR A 168 20.51 -6.88 -0.11
CA THR A 168 21.10 -5.57 0.20
C THR A 168 22.36 -5.70 1.06
N TRP A 169 22.32 -6.53 2.11
CA TRP A 169 23.50 -6.80 2.94
C TRP A 169 24.59 -7.56 2.18
N ALA A 170 24.23 -8.51 1.31
CA ALA A 170 25.20 -9.22 0.46
C ALA A 170 25.92 -8.28 -0.52
N ILE A 171 25.20 -7.32 -1.12
CA ILE A 171 25.77 -6.31 -2.01
C ILE A 171 26.74 -5.41 -1.25
N ILE A 172 26.36 -4.93 -0.05
CA ILE A 172 27.24 -4.11 0.79
C ILE A 172 28.54 -4.87 1.10
N ILE A 173 28.45 -6.16 1.46
CA ILE A 173 29.63 -6.99 1.75
C ILE A 173 30.51 -7.15 0.50
N ILE A 174 29.92 -7.47 -0.66
CA ILE A 174 30.66 -7.65 -1.92
C ILE A 174 31.39 -6.36 -2.32
N VAL A 175 30.75 -5.20 -2.19
CA VAL A 175 31.36 -3.90 -2.52
C VAL A 175 32.53 -3.60 -1.58
N VAL A 176 32.35 -3.79 -0.27
CA VAL A 176 33.42 -3.55 0.71
C VAL A 176 34.63 -4.47 0.49
N VAL A 177 34.37 -5.76 0.23
CA VAL A 177 35.45 -6.74 -0.07
C VAL A 177 36.15 -6.41 -1.38
N GLY A 178 35.40 -6.07 -2.44
CA GLY A 178 35.96 -5.70 -3.74
C GLY A 178 36.90 -4.50 -3.66
N VAL A 179 36.50 -3.45 -2.94
CA VAL A 179 37.33 -2.25 -2.73
C VAL A 179 38.61 -2.59 -1.95
N ALA A 180 38.52 -3.44 -0.93
CA ALA A 180 39.69 -3.85 -0.15
C ALA A 180 40.72 -4.62 -1.00
N VAL A 181 40.25 -5.56 -1.83
CA VAL A 181 41.12 -6.33 -2.75
C VAL A 181 41.79 -5.41 -3.77
N LEU A 182 41.04 -4.46 -4.33
CA LEU A 182 41.56 -3.52 -5.32
C LEU A 182 42.62 -2.58 -4.71
N MET A 183 42.41 -2.10 -3.49
CA MET A 183 43.41 -1.33 -2.72
C MET A 183 44.70 -2.12 -2.48
N ILE A 184 44.60 -3.39 -2.13
CA ILE A 184 45.78 -4.26 -1.93
C ILE A 184 46.53 -4.45 -3.25
N LEU A 185 45.82 -4.73 -4.35
CA LEU A 185 46.41 -4.90 -5.67
C LEU A 185 47.16 -3.64 -6.13
N LEU A 186 46.53 -2.47 -6.04
CA LEU A 186 47.17 -1.19 -6.36
C LEU A 186 48.39 -0.93 -5.49
N PHE A 187 48.31 -1.23 -4.19
CA PHE A 187 49.45 -1.08 -3.27
C PHE A 187 50.63 -1.96 -3.68
N THR A 188 50.39 -3.22 -4.08
CA THR A 188 51.46 -4.13 -4.51
C THR A 188 52.08 -3.73 -5.86
N LEU A 189 51.28 -3.21 -6.80
CA LEU A 189 51.77 -2.69 -8.07
C LEU A 189 52.58 -1.41 -7.89
N LEU A 190 52.15 -0.50 -7.00
CA LEU A 190 52.90 0.71 -6.64
C LEU A 190 54.20 0.37 -5.91
N ALA A 191 54.20 -0.64 -5.04
CA ALA A 191 55.42 -1.09 -4.38
C ALA A 191 56.43 -1.70 -5.38
N ARG A 192 55.95 -2.47 -6.37
CA ARG A 192 56.80 -3.06 -7.42
C ARG A 192 57.36 -2.00 -8.39
N SER A 193 56.55 -1.03 -8.81
CA SER A 193 57.01 0.05 -9.70
C SER A 193 58.08 0.93 -9.03
N ARG A 194 57.94 1.25 -7.74
CA ARG A 194 58.98 1.96 -6.96
C ARG A 194 60.27 1.15 -6.80
N ALA A 195 60.19 -0.17 -6.74
CA ALA A 195 61.38 -1.04 -6.70
C ALA A 195 62.09 -1.10 -8.07
N LEU A 196 61.35 -1.04 -9.17
CA LEU A 196 61.90 -0.99 -10.54
C LEU A 196 62.61 0.32 -10.85
N GLU A 197 62.12 1.46 -10.36
CA GLU A 197 62.84 2.76 -10.45
C GLU A 197 64.23 2.71 -9.78
N TYR A 198 64.39 1.89 -8.74
CA TYR A 198 65.66 1.71 -8.05
C TYR A 198 66.70 0.94 -8.89
N HIS A 199 66.25 0.06 -9.79
CA HIS A 199 67.13 -0.77 -10.62
C HIS A 199 67.42 -0.16 -12.00
N ILE A 200 66.51 0.65 -12.56
CA ILE A 200 66.69 1.29 -13.88
C ILE A 200 67.53 2.58 -13.78
N SER A 201 67.66 3.20 -12.60
CA SER A 201 68.34 4.49 -12.41
C SER A 201 69.86 4.44 -12.19
N GLY A 202 70.51 3.31 -12.49
CA GLY A 202 71.98 3.26 -12.71
C GLY A 202 72.84 3.99 -11.68
N GLY A 203 72.54 3.84 -10.38
CA GLY A 203 73.38 4.36 -9.31
C GLY A 203 73.50 5.89 -9.19
N LYS A 204 72.59 6.68 -9.76
CA LYS A 204 72.54 8.13 -9.47
C LYS A 204 71.29 8.46 -8.67
N ARG A 205 71.50 8.88 -7.41
CA ARG A 205 70.44 9.43 -6.56
C ARG A 205 69.84 10.65 -7.24
N LEU A 206 68.60 10.57 -7.67
CA LEU A 206 67.77 11.75 -7.90
C LEU A 206 67.69 12.49 -6.56
N LYS A 207 68.36 13.65 -6.46
CA LYS A 207 68.15 14.56 -5.33
C LYS A 207 66.67 14.91 -5.33
N ALA A 208 65.98 14.59 -4.23
CA ALA A 208 64.63 15.08 -4.01
C ALA A 208 64.62 16.61 -4.18
N PRO A 209 63.57 17.20 -4.79
CA PRO A 209 63.41 18.64 -4.79
C PRO A 209 63.49 19.15 -3.35
N PRO A 210 64.06 20.34 -3.10
CA PRO A 210 64.27 20.85 -1.76
C PRO A 210 62.94 20.81 -1.00
N ILE A 211 62.96 20.13 0.13
CA ILE A 211 61.83 20.06 1.05
C ILE A 211 61.58 21.50 1.50
N VAL A 212 60.51 22.11 0.99
CA VAL A 212 59.94 23.30 1.62
C VAL A 212 59.51 22.84 3.01
N ASP A 213 60.21 23.34 4.01
CA ASP A 213 60.04 22.96 5.41
C ASP A 213 58.68 23.48 5.92
N LEU A 214 57.63 22.70 5.67
CA LEU A 214 56.25 22.99 6.08
C LEU A 214 56.12 23.17 7.61
N LYS A 215 57.12 22.77 8.41
CA LYS A 215 57.16 23.09 9.85
C LYS A 215 57.29 24.59 10.13
N LYS A 216 57.86 25.39 9.21
CA LYS A 216 57.93 26.85 9.38
C LYS A 216 56.65 27.57 8.93
N GLN A 217 55.72 26.89 8.26
CA GLN A 217 54.45 27.47 7.79
C GLN A 217 53.19 26.78 8.32
N ALA A 218 53.32 25.71 9.12
CA ALA A 218 52.19 25.09 9.77
C ALA A 218 51.71 25.96 10.95
N VAL A 219 50.80 26.88 10.65
CA VAL A 219 49.89 27.43 11.66
C VAL A 219 49.23 26.23 12.35
N LYS A 220 49.31 26.23 13.69
CA LYS A 220 48.83 25.19 14.58
C LYS A 220 47.29 25.09 14.48
N ILE A 221 46.77 24.35 13.51
CA ILE A 221 45.34 24.07 13.42
C ILE A 221 45.02 23.03 14.48
N LYS A 222 44.27 23.48 15.48
CA LYS A 222 43.83 22.73 16.66
C LYS A 222 42.75 21.73 16.22
N GLY A 223 43.00 20.45 16.51
CA GLY A 223 42.04 19.34 16.68
C GLY A 223 40.76 19.35 15.85
N GLY A 224 40.73 18.50 14.82
CA GLY A 224 39.51 18.09 14.13
C GLY A 224 39.70 16.69 13.56
N LEU A 225 38.63 15.90 13.56
CA LEU A 225 38.48 14.45 13.30
C LEU A 225 39.11 13.87 12.00
N ILE A 226 39.86 14.66 11.24
CA ILE A 226 40.36 14.33 9.89
C ILE A 226 41.76 13.68 9.95
N THR A 227 42.46 13.73 11.09
CA THR A 227 43.81 13.16 11.24
C THR A 227 43.87 11.63 11.23
N TYR A 228 42.75 10.92 11.29
CA TYR A 228 42.73 9.46 11.18
C TYR A 228 42.59 8.92 9.75
N PHE A 229 42.30 9.77 8.76
CA PHE A 229 42.02 9.36 7.38
C PHE A 229 43.16 9.54 6.38
N LEU A 230 44.31 10.09 6.80
CA LEU A 230 45.49 10.20 5.96
C LEU A 230 46.57 9.20 6.41
N PRO A 231 47.08 8.33 5.51
CA PRO A 231 48.19 7.47 5.86
C PRO A 231 49.43 8.34 6.18
N PRO A 232 50.24 7.96 7.19
CA PRO A 232 51.45 8.68 7.49
C PRO A 232 52.40 8.58 6.29
N PHE A 233 52.67 9.71 5.64
CA PHE A 233 53.74 9.81 4.65
C PHE A 233 55.10 9.79 5.37
N GLY A 234 55.48 8.60 5.82
CA GLY A 234 56.77 8.25 6.38
C GLY A 234 57.02 6.77 6.08
N LYS A 235 58.24 6.44 5.64
CA LYS A 235 58.59 5.13 5.07
C LYS A 235 57.98 3.97 5.87
N PRO A 236 57.02 3.22 5.31
CA PRO A 236 56.53 2.04 5.98
C PRO A 236 57.53 0.92 5.69
N VAL A 237 58.34 0.56 6.68
CA VAL A 237 59.03 -0.73 6.66
C VAL A 237 57.95 -1.77 6.98
N VAL A 238 57.17 -2.12 5.98
CA VAL A 238 56.11 -3.11 6.13
C VAL A 238 56.80 -4.46 6.29
N ASP A 239 56.86 -4.95 7.53
CA ASP A 239 57.33 -6.30 7.82
C ASP A 239 56.35 -7.29 7.16
N LEU A 240 56.77 -7.85 6.03
CA LEU A 240 55.96 -8.73 5.18
C LEU A 240 55.37 -9.91 5.97
N ARG A 241 56.02 -10.30 7.07
CA ARG A 241 55.59 -11.38 7.94
C ARG A 241 54.41 -10.97 8.84
N GLN A 242 54.30 -9.70 9.23
CA GLN A 242 53.16 -9.18 9.99
C GLN A 242 51.93 -8.94 9.10
N THR A 243 52.11 -8.46 7.87
CA THR A 243 50.97 -8.26 6.95
C THR A 243 50.34 -9.57 6.53
N ILE A 244 51.13 -10.62 6.28
CA ILE A 244 50.60 -11.96 6.00
C ILE A 244 49.79 -12.50 7.19
N LYS A 245 50.22 -12.24 8.44
CA LYS A 245 49.45 -12.61 9.64
C LYS A 245 48.12 -11.85 9.73
N MET A 246 48.13 -10.54 9.49
CA MET A 246 46.92 -9.71 9.51
C MET A 246 45.91 -10.14 8.43
N VAL A 247 46.39 -10.48 7.23
CA VAL A 247 45.54 -11.00 6.14
C VAL A 247 44.94 -12.35 6.50
N LYS A 248 45.69 -13.27 7.11
CA LYS A 248 45.14 -14.55 7.58
C LYS A 248 44.04 -14.38 8.62
N ILE A 249 44.20 -13.44 9.56
CA ILE A 249 43.19 -13.14 10.58
C ILE A 249 41.91 -12.59 9.92
N LEU A 250 42.05 -11.67 8.96
CA LEU A 250 40.90 -11.13 8.22
C LEU A 250 40.16 -12.19 7.41
N ILE A 251 40.88 -13.13 6.78
CA ILE A 251 40.26 -14.25 6.07
C ILE A 251 39.49 -15.15 7.04
N ILE A 252 40.05 -15.46 8.21
CA ILE A 252 39.38 -16.28 9.23
C ILE A 252 38.11 -15.59 9.72
N ILE A 253 38.15 -14.28 9.98
CA ILE A 253 36.98 -13.49 10.39
C ILE A 253 35.91 -13.49 9.29
N GLY A 254 36.31 -13.33 8.02
CA GLY A 254 35.40 -13.39 6.88
C GLY A 254 34.71 -14.75 6.72
N VAL A 255 35.46 -15.85 6.89
CA VAL A 255 34.91 -17.22 6.85
C VAL A 255 33.96 -17.47 8.03
N LEU A 256 34.30 -16.97 9.22
CA LEU A 256 33.44 -17.10 10.41
C LEU A 256 32.12 -16.32 10.22
N ALA A 257 32.19 -15.09 9.68
CA ALA A 257 31.01 -14.29 9.38
C ALA A 257 30.12 -14.94 8.32
N ALA A 258 30.71 -15.55 7.28
CA ALA A 258 29.97 -16.29 6.25
C ALA A 258 29.28 -17.55 6.80
N LEU A 259 29.93 -18.27 7.71
CA LEU A 259 29.33 -19.44 8.39
C LEU A 259 28.16 -19.04 9.30
N ILE A 260 28.29 -17.92 10.02
CA ILE A 260 27.20 -17.39 10.86
C ILE A 260 26.02 -16.96 9.98
N LEU A 261 26.28 -16.33 8.83
CA LEU A 261 25.24 -15.95 7.87
C LEU A 261 24.50 -17.17 7.28
N LEU A 262 25.24 -18.23 6.92
CA LEU A 262 24.68 -19.50 6.45
C LEU A 262 23.81 -20.20 7.50
N ALA A 263 24.21 -20.13 8.78
CA ALA A 263 23.45 -20.70 9.89
C ALA A 263 22.13 -19.95 10.14
N ILE A 264 22.12 -18.62 9.98
CA ILE A 264 20.91 -17.79 10.14
C ILE A 264 19.92 -18.02 8.99
N THR A 265 20.39 -18.31 7.77
CA THR A 265 19.50 -18.59 6.63
C THR A 265 18.97 -20.02 6.58
N SER A 266 19.47 -20.92 7.44
CA SER A 266 19.09 -22.34 7.50
C SER A 266 18.09 -22.67 8.62
N PHE A 267 17.61 -21.65 9.34
CA PHE A 267 16.54 -21.70 10.33
C PHE A 267 15.36 -20.85 9.87
#